data_AF-A0A2T3JYG2-F1
#
_entry.id   AF-A0A2T3JYG2-F1
#
_cell.length_a   1.000
_cell.length_b   1.000
_cell.length_c   1.000
_cell.angle_alpha   90.00
_cell.angle_beta   90.00
_cell.angle_gamma   90.00
#
_symmetry.space_group_name_H-M   'P 1'
#
loop_
_entity.id
_entity.type
_entity.pdbx_description
1 polymer ?
#
loop_
_entity_poly.entity_id
_entity_poly.type
_entity_poly.pdbx_seq_one_letter_code
_entity_poly.pdbx_strand_id
1 'polypeptide(L)'
;MRISHKRNIQRKLHKQKPLLTNTISAVNNTLKIETVIEKAEIADVVASKPIVASKSVVALTPKQQQVLDIVVNHTDGLNPKGIGLEAGQEEAKAASWATGALKKLTEEGLVERIQLAGNKVLYKAL
;
A
#
# COMPACT_ATOMS: atom_id res chain seq x y z
N MET A 1 -39.62 19.15 21.99
CA MET A 1 -38.54 19.88 21.28
C MET A 1 -39.00 20.18 19.84
N ARG A 2 -39.10 21.45 19.44
CA ARG A 2 -39.71 21.90 18.16
C ARG A 2 -38.96 21.32 16.95
N ILE A 3 -39.70 20.77 15.99
CA ILE A 3 -39.18 20.00 14.83
C ILE A 3 -38.14 20.76 14.00
N SER A 4 -38.24 22.09 13.98
CA SER A 4 -37.30 23.00 13.31
C SER A 4 -35.88 22.91 13.88
N HIS A 5 -35.75 22.73 15.19
CA HIS A 5 -34.44 22.61 15.84
C HIS A 5 -33.75 21.30 15.44
N LYS A 6 -34.50 20.19 15.42
CA LYS A 6 -34.00 18.88 14.97
C LYS A 6 -33.53 18.91 13.51
N ARG A 7 -34.30 19.55 12.63
CA ARG A 7 -33.97 19.67 11.20
C ARG A 7 -32.69 20.51 10.97
N ASN A 8 -32.52 21.57 11.76
CA ASN A 8 -31.34 22.42 11.69
C ASN A 8 -30.07 21.66 12.12
N ILE A 9 -30.16 20.88 13.20
CA ILE A 9 -29.06 20.01 13.65
C ILE A 9 -28.70 18.98 12.56
N GLN A 10 -29.69 18.32 11.95
CA GLN A 10 -29.44 17.35 10.88
C GLN A 10 -28.78 17.98 9.65
N ARG A 11 -29.17 19.20 9.25
CA ARG A 11 -28.52 19.93 8.14
C ARG A 11 -27.08 20.34 8.45
N LYS A 12 -26.79 20.68 9.72
CA LYS A 12 -25.42 21.00 10.17
C LYS A 12 -24.51 19.78 10.16
N LEU A 13 -25.04 18.60 10.51
CA LEU A 13 -24.30 17.34 10.51
C LEU A 13 -24.07 16.82 9.09
N HIS A 14 -25.07 16.89 8.21
CA HIS A 14 -24.98 16.39 6.83
C HIS A 14 -24.51 17.46 5.82
N LYS A 15 -23.52 18.29 6.17
CA LYS A 15 -22.87 19.17 5.18
C LYS A 15 -22.15 18.29 4.16
N GLN A 16 -22.86 17.88 3.12
CA GLN A 16 -22.28 17.19 1.98
C GLN A 16 -21.24 18.13 1.38
N LYS A 17 -20.00 17.65 1.32
CA LYS A 17 -18.95 18.32 0.57
C LYS A 17 -19.44 18.41 -0.88
N PRO A 18 -19.37 19.57 -1.55
CA PRO A 18 -19.73 19.64 -2.96
C PRO A 18 -18.87 18.63 -3.72
N LEU A 19 -19.55 17.69 -4.36
CA LEU A 19 -18.96 16.77 -5.30
C LEU A 19 -18.37 17.64 -6.42
N LEU A 20 -17.06 17.65 -6.58
CA LEU A 20 -16.39 18.32 -7.69
C LEU A 20 -16.96 17.72 -8.97
N THR A 21 -17.81 18.49 -9.65
CA THR A 21 -18.25 18.17 -11.01
C THR A 21 -17.06 18.40 -11.93
N ASN A 22 -16.24 17.38 -12.12
CA ASN A 22 -15.32 17.35 -13.25
C ASN A 22 -16.16 17.17 -14.51
N THR A 23 -16.57 18.29 -15.08
CA THR A 23 -17.07 18.39 -16.44
C THR A 23 -15.93 18.00 -17.36
N ILE A 24 -15.87 16.73 -17.76
CA ILE A 24 -15.01 16.29 -18.86
C ILE A 24 -15.61 16.88 -20.13
N SER A 25 -15.05 18.01 -20.57
CA SER A 25 -15.31 18.54 -21.91
C SER A 25 -14.70 17.59 -22.91
N ALA A 26 -15.55 16.84 -23.61
CA ALA A 26 -15.23 16.27 -24.90
C ALA A 26 -15.24 17.42 -25.92
N VAL A 27 -14.06 17.79 -26.43
CA VAL A 27 -13.92 18.45 -27.73
C VAL A 27 -12.92 17.66 -28.54
N ASN A 28 -13.48 17.03 -29.56
CA ASN A 28 -12.77 16.47 -30.68
C ASN A 28 -12.20 17.65 -31.47
N ASN A 29 -10.90 17.63 -31.77
CA ASN A 29 -10.47 18.12 -33.07
C ASN A 29 -9.15 17.46 -33.49
N THR A 30 -9.31 16.75 -34.61
CA THR A 30 -8.32 16.24 -35.54
C THR A 30 -7.31 17.29 -35.98
N LEU A 31 -6.08 16.85 -36.28
CA LEU A 31 -5.18 17.22 -37.40
C LEU A 31 -3.78 16.69 -37.02
N LYS A 32 -3.46 15.43 -37.32
CA LYS A 32 -2.70 15.00 -38.51
C LYS A 32 -1.37 15.74 -38.67
N ILE A 33 -0.25 15.06 -38.38
CA ILE A 33 0.96 14.98 -39.21
C ILE A 33 1.72 13.69 -38.80
N GLU A 34 2.15 12.99 -39.85
CA GLU A 34 2.69 11.63 -39.92
C GLU A 34 4.15 11.53 -39.44
N THR A 35 4.53 10.35 -38.93
CA THR A 35 5.86 9.68 -38.99
C THR A 35 5.83 8.55 -37.94
N VAL A 36 6.29 7.32 -38.11
CA VAL A 36 6.86 6.54 -39.21
C VAL A 36 6.95 5.09 -38.63
N ILE A 37 6.43 4.10 -39.36
CA ILE A 37 6.94 2.72 -39.51
C ILE A 37 7.07 1.79 -38.27
N GLU A 38 6.10 0.89 -38.16
CA GLU A 38 6.22 -0.58 -38.15
C GLU A 38 7.52 -1.27 -37.62
N LYS A 39 7.35 -2.02 -36.52
CA LYS A 39 7.87 -3.38 -36.23
C LYS A 39 9.39 -3.68 -36.25
N ALA A 40 9.94 -3.89 -35.05
CA ALA A 40 10.96 -4.91 -34.70
C ALA A 40 10.97 -5.01 -33.15
N GLU A 41 10.41 -6.04 -32.52
CA GLU A 41 11.09 -7.28 -32.12
C GLU A 41 12.57 -7.09 -31.74
N ILE A 42 12.83 -6.98 -30.43
CA ILE A 42 14.08 -7.42 -29.82
C ILE A 42 13.73 -8.06 -28.47
N ALA A 43 13.89 -9.38 -28.43
CA ALA A 43 13.96 -10.20 -27.23
C ALA A 43 15.39 -10.17 -26.63
N ASP A 44 15.50 -10.80 -25.46
CA ASP A 44 16.70 -11.18 -24.68
C ASP A 44 17.39 -10.11 -23.82
N VAL A 45 17.28 -10.14 -22.47
CA VAL A 45 17.74 -11.17 -21.47
C VAL A 45 19.27 -11.15 -21.38
N VAL A 46 19.88 -10.95 -20.20
CA VAL A 46 20.41 -11.97 -19.26
C VAL A 46 21.00 -11.15 -18.09
N ALA A 47 20.49 -11.16 -16.85
CA ALA A 47 20.46 -12.21 -15.82
C ALA A 47 21.74 -12.32 -14.95
N SER A 48 21.55 -12.28 -13.64
CA SER A 48 22.13 -13.27 -12.71
C SER A 48 21.20 -13.48 -11.51
N LYS A 49 20.86 -14.76 -11.35
CA LYS A 49 19.87 -15.47 -10.52
C LYS A 49 20.41 -15.70 -9.07
N PRO A 50 19.69 -16.30 -8.09
CA PRO A 50 18.82 -17.47 -8.24
C PRO A 50 17.40 -17.37 -7.65
N ILE A 51 16.45 -17.92 -8.41
CA ILE A 51 15.33 -18.69 -7.88
C ILE A 51 15.91 -19.93 -7.20
N VAL A 52 15.69 -20.09 -5.89
CA VAL A 52 15.16 -21.31 -5.25
C VAL A 52 15.03 -21.10 -3.74
N ALA A 53 13.79 -21.01 -3.26
CA ALA A 53 13.36 -21.67 -2.03
C ALA A 53 11.83 -21.70 -2.04
N SER A 54 11.27 -22.86 -2.36
CA SER A 54 9.87 -23.21 -2.16
C SER A 54 9.44 -22.87 -0.72
N LYS A 55 8.74 -21.76 -0.55
CA LYS A 55 7.95 -21.46 0.65
C LYS A 55 6.56 -21.07 0.15
N SER A 56 5.58 -21.81 0.64
CA SER A 56 4.13 -21.74 0.46
C SER A 56 3.61 -20.76 -0.60
N VAL A 57 2.80 -21.26 -1.54
CA VAL A 57 1.96 -20.43 -2.43
C VAL A 57 0.86 -19.77 -1.60
N VAL A 58 1.25 -18.95 -0.64
CA VAL A 58 0.37 -18.00 0.02
C VAL A 58 0.30 -16.84 -0.96
N ALA A 59 -0.87 -16.65 -1.56
CA ALA A 59 -1.13 -15.49 -2.39
C ALA A 59 -1.17 -14.24 -1.50
N LEU A 60 0.01 -13.70 -1.19
CA LEU A 60 0.16 -12.45 -0.45
C LEU A 60 -0.37 -11.30 -1.29
N THR A 61 -1.11 -10.40 -0.65
CA THR A 61 -1.45 -9.12 -1.28
C THR A 61 -0.18 -8.31 -1.56
N PRO A 62 -0.17 -7.41 -2.56
CA PRO A 62 1.02 -6.60 -2.87
C PRO A 62 1.54 -5.82 -1.66
N LYS A 63 0.63 -5.38 -0.78
CA LYS A 63 0.98 -4.70 0.47
C LYS A 63 1.68 -5.61 1.47
N GLN A 64 1.20 -6.84 1.63
CA GLN A 64 1.86 -7.82 2.52
C GLN A 64 3.23 -8.19 1.98
N GLN A 65 3.36 -8.36 0.67
CA GLN A 65 4.65 -8.62 0.03
C GLN A 65 5.64 -7.48 0.30
N GLN A 66 5.24 -6.23 0.07
CA GLN A 66 6.09 -5.07 0.35
C GLN A 66 6.55 -5.01 1.82
N VAL A 67 5.64 -5.28 2.76
CA VAL A 67 5.99 -5.33 4.19
C VAL A 67 6.96 -6.46 4.50
N LEU A 68 6.75 -7.64 3.91
CA LEU A 68 7.63 -8.79 4.09
C LEU A 68 9.02 -8.50 3.54
N ASP A 69 9.12 -7.92 2.33
CA ASP A 69 10.38 -7.59 1.69
C ASP A 69 11.21 -6.60 2.55
N ILE A 70 10.56 -5.58 3.13
CA ILE A 70 11.21 -4.63 4.04
C ILE A 70 11.72 -5.34 5.30
N VAL A 71 10.91 -6.21 5.90
CA VAL A 71 11.30 -6.95 7.12
C VAL A 71 12.43 -7.95 6.83
N VAL A 72 12.45 -8.59 5.66
CA VAL A 72 13.53 -9.49 5.22
C VAL A 72 14.85 -8.73 5.06
N ASN A 73 14.80 -7.49 4.55
CA ASN A 73 15.99 -6.64 4.42
C ASN A 73 16.57 -6.20 5.79
N HIS A 74 15.81 -6.36 6.89
CA HIS A 74 16.20 -5.94 8.24
C HIS A 74 16.29 -7.12 9.21
N THR A 75 17.45 -7.78 9.22
CA THR A 75 17.72 -8.98 10.02
C THR A 75 17.61 -8.76 11.53
N ASP A 76 17.83 -7.54 11.99
CA ASP A 76 17.78 -7.14 13.40
C ASP A 76 16.34 -6.95 13.91
N GLY A 77 15.38 -6.97 12.98
CA GLY A 77 13.97 -6.75 13.25
C GLY A 77 13.61 -5.28 13.31
N LEU A 78 12.40 -4.95 12.85
CA LEU A 78 11.95 -3.58 12.71
C LEU A 78 10.62 -3.33 13.42
N ASN A 79 10.39 -2.10 13.89
CA ASN A 79 9.12 -1.74 14.49
C ASN A 79 8.07 -1.42 13.39
N PRO A 80 6.76 -1.54 13.68
CA PRO A 80 5.71 -1.24 12.69
C PRO A 80 5.83 0.15 12.08
N LYS A 81 6.29 1.13 12.86
CA LYS A 81 6.46 2.51 12.41
C LYS A 81 7.58 2.64 11.37
N GLY A 82 8.74 2.04 11.62
CA GLY A 82 9.89 2.04 10.74
C GLY A 82 9.58 1.36 9.42
N ILE A 83 8.80 0.27 9.45
CA ILE A 83 8.41 -0.47 8.24
C ILE A 83 7.58 0.44 7.33
N GLY A 84 6.65 1.20 7.93
CA GLY A 84 5.88 2.19 7.19
C GLY A 84 6.72 3.34 6.65
N LEU A 85 7.69 3.84 7.42
CA LEU A 85 8.59 4.92 6.98
C LEU A 85 9.45 4.49 5.79
N GLU A 86 9.96 3.27 5.82
CA GLU A 86 10.77 2.67 4.77
C GLU A 86 9.96 2.36 3.51
N ALA A 87 8.67 2.06 3.68
CA ALA A 87 7.69 2.00 2.59
C ALA A 87 7.30 3.39 2.04
N GLY A 88 7.93 4.49 2.51
CA GLY A 88 7.65 5.86 2.08
C GLY A 88 6.33 6.44 2.61
N GLN A 89 5.77 5.87 3.67
CA GLN A 89 4.55 6.42 4.29
C GLN A 89 4.88 7.61 5.19
N GLU A 90 3.91 8.51 5.32
CA GLU A 90 3.98 9.63 6.25
C GLU A 90 4.10 9.12 7.70
N GLU A 91 4.94 9.78 8.51
CA GLU A 91 5.24 9.47 9.91
C GLU A 91 3.99 9.17 10.76
N ALA A 92 2.91 9.92 10.53
CA ALA A 92 1.64 9.79 11.27
C ALA A 92 0.85 8.52 10.92
N LYS A 93 1.02 7.97 9.71
CA LYS A 93 0.28 6.79 9.21
C LYS A 93 1.14 5.54 9.12
N ALA A 94 2.46 5.67 9.16
CA ALA A 94 3.43 4.61 8.97
C ALA A 94 3.13 3.36 9.83
N ALA A 95 2.93 3.55 11.14
CA ALA A 95 2.64 2.44 12.05
C ALA A 95 1.31 1.72 11.72
N SER A 96 0.24 2.49 11.49
CA SER A 96 -1.09 1.94 11.16
C SER A 96 -1.09 1.23 9.81
N TRP A 97 -0.31 1.72 8.85
CA TRP A 97 -0.19 1.12 7.54
C TRP A 97 0.42 -0.30 7.63
N ALA A 98 1.52 -0.47 8.36
CA ALA A 98 2.20 -1.77 8.47
C ALA A 98 1.44 -2.76 9.37
N THR A 99 0.82 -2.30 10.46
CA THR A 99 0.18 -3.16 11.48
C THR A 99 -0.83 -4.15 10.89
N GLY A 100 -1.64 -3.71 9.93
CA GLY A 100 -2.65 -4.57 9.29
C GLY A 100 -2.04 -5.74 8.51
N ALA A 101 -0.93 -5.49 7.80
CA ALA A 101 -0.21 -6.52 7.05
C ALA A 101 0.58 -7.45 7.98
N LEU A 102 1.26 -6.88 8.98
CA LEU A 102 2.05 -7.64 9.96
C LEU A 102 1.19 -8.65 10.73
N LYS A 103 -0.06 -8.30 11.06
CA LYS A 103 -1.00 -9.24 11.69
C LYS A 103 -1.17 -10.51 10.85
N LYS A 104 -1.34 -10.36 9.54
CA LYS A 104 -1.53 -11.49 8.62
C LYS A 104 -0.24 -12.27 8.39
N LEU A 105 0.89 -11.58 8.23
CA LEU A 105 2.19 -12.24 8.06
C LEU A 105 2.61 -13.03 9.31
N THR A 106 2.20 -12.58 10.50
CA THR A 106 2.41 -13.33 11.75
C THR A 106 1.48 -14.55 11.83
N GLU A 107 0.21 -14.41 11.43
CA GLU A 107 -0.77 -15.53 11.36
C GLU A 107 -0.31 -16.62 10.37
N GLU A 108 0.30 -16.23 9.25
CA GLU A 108 0.82 -17.14 8.23
C GLU A 108 2.21 -17.72 8.59
N GLY A 109 2.80 -17.32 9.72
CA GLY A 109 4.09 -17.82 10.18
C GLY A 109 5.28 -17.39 9.30
N LEU A 110 5.19 -16.24 8.64
CA LEU A 110 6.27 -15.67 7.82
C LEU A 110 7.12 -14.66 8.60
N VAL A 111 6.53 -14.05 9.62
CA VAL A 111 7.17 -13.02 10.46
C VAL A 111 6.94 -13.37 11.92
N GLU A 112 8.00 -13.32 12.72
CA GLU A 112 7.96 -13.47 14.16
C GLU A 112 7.81 -12.09 14.82
N ARG A 113 6.91 -12.03 15.81
CA ARG A 113 6.73 -10.85 16.66
C ARG A 113 7.55 -11.02 17.93
N ILE A 114 8.61 -10.23 18.06
CA ILE A 114 9.49 -10.23 19.23
C ILE A 114 9.10 -9.03 20.11
N GLN A 115 8.62 -9.32 21.32
CA GLN A 115 8.38 -8.29 22.33
C GLN A 115 9.63 -8.14 23.19
N LEU A 116 10.25 -6.95 23.16
CA LEU A 116 11.34 -6.60 24.05
C LEU A 116 10.80 -6.04 25.37
N ALA A 117 11.68 -5.90 26.38
CA ALA A 117 11.31 -5.32 27.66
C ALA A 117 10.57 -3.99 27.49
N GLY A 118 9.40 -3.87 28.15
CA GLY A 118 8.49 -2.74 28.01
C GLY A 118 7.49 -2.87 26.85
N ASN A 119 7.13 -1.73 26.24
CA ASN A 119 6.12 -1.63 25.19
C ASN A 119 6.71 -1.67 23.76
N LYS A 120 7.97 -2.11 23.60
CA LYS A 120 8.64 -2.14 22.31
C LYS A 120 8.43 -3.49 21.62
N VAL A 121 7.90 -3.44 20.40
CA VAL A 121 7.64 -4.62 19.56
C VAL A 121 8.48 -4.53 18.30
N LEU A 122 9.18 -5.61 17.97
CA LEU A 122 9.91 -5.80 16.72
C LEU A 122 9.32 -6.96 15.94
N TYR A 123 9.47 -6.90 14.62
CA TYR A 123 9.06 -7.93 13.69
C TYR A 123 10.28 -8.38 12.90
N LYS A 124 10.48 -9.69 12.81
CA LYS A 124 11.61 -10.32 12.13
C LYS A 124 11.12 -11.42 11.20
N ALA A 125 11.70 -11.53 10.01
CA ALA A 125 11.36 -12.61 9.08
C ALA A 125 11.89 -13.98 9.59
N LEU A 126 11.14 -15.04 9.29
CA LEU A 126 11.44 -16.44 9.65
C LEU A 126 12.20 -17.23 8.58
#